data_AF-A0A7Z9QMW8-F1
#
_entry.id   AF-A0A7Z9QMW8-F1
#
_cell.length_a   1.000
_cell.length_b   1.000
_cell.length_c   1.000
_cell.angle_alpha   90.00
_cell.angle_beta   90.00
_cell.angle_gamma   90.00
#
_symmetry.space_group_name_H-M   'P 1'
#
loop_
_entity.id
_entity.type
_entity.pdbx_description
1 polymer ?
#
loop_
_entity_poly.entity_id
_entity_poly.type
_entity_poly.pdbx_seq_one_letter_code
_entity_poly.pdbx_strand_id
1 'polypeptide(L)' 'MVDDYMTAPVSRGNGVMLNYPVKLTKDETSITSVDHRELRAVGFNDQAILQITLIAAWYNYINRVADALGIGKD' A
#
# COMPACT_ATOMS: atom_id res chain seq x y z
N MET A 1 12.19 8.04 -15.56
CA MET A 1 12.19 7.16 -14.37
C MET A 1 12.12 8.05 -13.16
N VAL A 2 11.01 8.02 -12.43
CA VAL A 2 10.93 8.70 -11.13
C VAL A 2 11.19 7.63 -10.11
N ASP A 3 12.46 7.53 -9.73
CA ASP A 3 12.92 6.79 -8.58
C ASP A 3 12.46 7.54 -7.33
N ASP A 4 11.85 6.81 -6.41
CA ASP A 4 11.51 7.23 -5.05
C ASP A 4 10.24 8.11 -4.87
N TYR A 5 9.21 7.49 -4.28
CA TYR A 5 7.96 8.14 -3.90
C TYR A 5 8.13 9.12 -2.72
N MET A 6 9.28 9.11 -2.05
CA MET A 6 9.60 10.00 -0.93
C MET A 6 10.04 11.41 -1.38
N THR A 7 10.45 11.57 -2.64
CA THR A 7 10.96 12.85 -3.19
C THR A 7 9.95 13.62 -4.04
N ALA A 8 8.78 13.06 -4.31
CA ALA A 8 7.73 13.80 -4.98
C ALA A 8 7.22 14.92 -4.06
N PRO A 9 6.82 16.11 -4.57
CA PRO A 9 6.15 17.14 -3.78
C PRO A 9 4.71 16.68 -3.50
N VAL A 10 4.60 15.59 -2.74
CA VAL A 10 3.36 14.99 -2.32
C VAL A 10 2.89 15.76 -1.09
N SER A 11 1.81 16.52 -1.25
CA SER A 11 1.10 17.16 -0.14
C SER A 11 0.88 16.16 1.00
N ARG A 12 0.77 16.63 2.25
CA ARG A 12 0.64 15.78 3.45
C ARG A 12 -0.38 14.63 3.33
N GLY A 13 -1.41 14.78 2.48
CA GLY A 13 -2.39 13.73 2.17
C GLY A 13 -1.84 12.56 1.36
N ASN A 14 -0.89 12.79 0.46
CA ASN A 14 -0.30 11.74 -0.38
C ASN A 14 0.71 10.86 0.40
N GLY A 15 1.35 11.40 1.44
CA GLY A 15 2.21 10.61 2.35
C GLY A 15 1.42 9.58 3.16
N VAL A 16 0.21 9.95 3.64
CA VAL A 16 -0.68 9.03 4.36
C VAL A 16 -1.22 7.95 3.42
N MET A 17 -1.58 8.31 2.18
CA MET A 17 -2.04 7.36 1.16
C MET A 17 -0.98 6.30 0.84
N LEU A 18 0.30 6.68 0.75
CA LEU A 18 1.41 5.77 0.41
C LEU A 18 1.93 4.97 1.61
N ASN A 19 1.81 5.50 2.83
CA ASN A 19 2.22 4.79 4.04
C ASN A 19 1.35 3.56 4.34
N TYR A 20 0.06 3.60 4.02
CA TYR A 20 -0.84 2.48 4.29
C TYR A 20 -0.48 1.19 3.50
N PRO A 21 -0.29 1.23 2.17
CA PRO A 21 0.19 0.06 1.42
C PRO A 21 1.57 -0.43 1.88
N VAL A 22 2.49 0.48 2.21
CA VAL A 22 3.84 0.10 2.69
C VAL A 22 3.75 -0.64 4.02
N LYS A 23 2.92 -0.16 4.95
CA LYS A 23 2.65 -0.81 6.23
C LYS A 23 1.97 -2.17 6.02
N LEU A 24 1.00 -2.26 5.10
CA LEU A 24 0.32 -3.50 4.75
C LEU A 24 1.25 -4.56 4.16
N THR A 25 2.27 -4.15 3.40
CA THR A 25 3.26 -5.08 2.82
C THR A 25 4.35 -5.50 3.80
N LYS A 26 4.74 -4.63 4.74
CA LYS A 26 5.79 -4.92 5.72
C LYS A 26 5.28 -5.62 6.97
N ASP A 27 4.12 -5.22 7.48
CA ASP A 27 3.55 -5.72 8.71
C ASP A 27 2.02 -5.52 8.69
N GLU A 28 1.32 -6.45 8.03
CA GLU A 28 -0.13 -6.48 7.96
C GLU A 28 -0.80 -6.59 9.35
N THR A 29 -0.09 -7.12 10.35
CA THR A 29 -0.64 -7.29 11.71
C THR A 29 -0.66 -5.99 12.52
N SER A 30 0.16 -5.02 12.11
CA SER A 30 0.22 -3.68 12.71
C SER A 30 -0.87 -2.72 12.20
N ILE A 31 -1.67 -3.12 11.21
CA ILE A 31 -2.77 -2.29 10.69
C ILE A 31 -3.91 -2.28 11.69
N THR A 32 -4.31 -1.07 12.08
CA THR A 32 -5.36 -0.84 13.07
C THR A 32 -6.42 0.10 12.51
N SER A 33 -7.52 0.25 13.27
CA SER A 33 -8.55 1.24 12.97
C SER A 33 -8.06 2.69 12.96
N VAL A 34 -6.87 2.98 13.51
CA VAL A 34 -6.22 4.29 13.44
C VAL A 34 -5.83 4.62 11.99
N ASP A 35 -5.23 3.66 11.29
CA ASP A 35 -4.78 3.84 9.91
C ASP A 35 -5.96 4.12 8.97
N HIS A 36 -7.11 3.47 9.21
CA HIS A 36 -8.35 3.75 8.47
C HIS A 36 -8.92 5.13 8.78
N ARG A 37 -8.80 5.60 10.03
CA ARG A 37 -9.23 6.97 10.40
C ARG A 37 -8.36 8.03 9.74
N GLU A 38 -7.06 7.80 9.63
CA GLU A 38 -6.14 8.72 8.94
C GLU A 38 -6.46 8.81 7.44
N LEU A 39 -6.76 7.68 6.78
CA LEU A 39 -7.20 7.68 5.39
C LEU A 39 -8.52 8.42 5.19
N ARG A 40 -9.49 8.20 6.09
CA ARG A 40 -10.76 8.94 6.07
C ARG A 40 -10.58 10.44 6.29
N ALA A 41 -9.64 10.84 7.15
CA ALA A 41 -9.33 12.25 7.42
C ALA A 41 -8.77 12.98 6.19
N VAL A 42 -8.16 12.25 5.25
CA VAL A 42 -7.67 12.78 3.96
C VAL A 42 -8.77 12.81 2.89
N GLY A 43 -9.97 12.28 3.18
CA GLY A 43 -11.12 12.28 2.28
C GLY A 43 -11.33 10.97 1.51
N PHE A 44 -10.60 9.89 1.85
CA PHE A 44 -10.88 8.58 1.29
C PHE A 44 -12.14 7.98 1.90
N ASN A 45 -13.06 7.52 1.05
CA ASN A 45 -14.23 6.77 1.47
C ASN A 45 -13.87 5.29 1.73
N ASP A 46 -14.75 4.57 2.43
CA ASP A 46 -14.49 3.16 2.78
C ASP A 46 -14.28 2.27 1.55
N GLN A 47 -14.95 2.58 0.44
CA GLN A 47 -14.75 1.87 -0.83
C GLN A 47 -13.33 2.08 -1.38
N ALA A 48 -12.79 3.28 -1.32
CA ALA A 48 -11.42 3.58 -1.75
C ALA A 48 -10.40 2.88 -0.85
N ILE A 49 -10.62 2.86 0.47
CA ILE A 49 -9.76 2.13 1.42
C ILE A 49 -9.78 0.63 1.11
N LEU A 50 -10.97 0.08 0.82
CA LEU A 50 -11.10 -1.31 0.39
C LEU A 50 -10.34 -1.57 -0.92
N GLN A 51 -10.49 -0.71 -1.93
CA GLN A 51 -9.79 -0.85 -3.20
C GLN A 51 -8.26 -0.80 -3.04
N ILE A 52 -7.75 0.15 -2.26
CA ILE A 52 -6.31 0.27 -1.96
C ILE A 52 -5.80 -1.01 -1.28
N THR A 53 -6.56 -1.52 -0.30
CA THR A 53 -6.23 -2.75 0.42
C THR A 53 -6.19 -3.95 -0.53
N LEU A 54 -7.19 -4.09 -1.40
CA LEU A 54 -7.28 -5.20 -2.37
C LEU A 54 -6.13 -5.17 -3.38
N ILE A 55 -5.80 -4.00 -3.93
CA ILE A 55 -4.70 -3.86 -4.89
C ILE A 55 -3.37 -4.21 -4.21
N ALA A 56 -3.11 -3.68 -3.03
CA ALA A 56 -1.87 -3.95 -2.30
C ALA A 56 -1.74 -5.44 -1.91
N ALA A 57 -2.83 -6.07 -1.43
CA ALA A 57 -2.85 -7.49 -1.12
C ALA A 57 -2.62 -8.37 -2.36
N TRP A 58 -3.21 -8.01 -3.50
CA TRP A 58 -3.04 -8.72 -4.77
C TRP A 58 -1.58 -8.72 -5.24
N TYR A 59 -0.91 -7.57 -5.20
CA TYR A 59 0.52 -7.49 -5.53
C TYR A 59 1.38 -8.31 -4.57
N ASN A 60 1.10 -8.27 -3.27
CA ASN A 60 1.81 -9.10 -2.28
C ASN A 60 1.62 -10.60 -2.55
N TYR A 61 0.44 -11.01 -3.00
CA TYR A 61 0.14 -12.39 -3.38
C TYR A 61 0.91 -12.81 -4.64
N ILE A 62 0.80 -12.03 -5.73
CA ILE A 62 1.50 -12.36 -6.98
C ILE A 62 3.01 -12.40 -6.79
N ASN A 63 3.59 -11.43 -6.08
CA ASN A 63 5.03 -11.40 -5.85
C ASN A 63 5.49 -12.66 -5.09
N ARG A 64 4.73 -13.08 -4.07
CA ARG A 64 5.01 -14.33 -3.33
C ARG A 64 4.86 -15.57 -4.21
N VAL A 65 3.86 -15.62 -5.09
CA VAL A 65 3.64 -16.73 -6.01
C VAL A 65 4.77 -16.80 -7.06
N ALA A 66 5.14 -15.67 -7.64
CA ALA A 66 6.24 -15.58 -8.59
C ALA A 66 7.58 -15.99 -7.95
N ASP A 67 7.86 -15.51 -6.74
CA ASP A 67 9.06 -15.88 -5.97
C ASP A 67 9.09 -17.37 -5.64
N ALA A 68 7.95 -17.94 -5.22
CA ALA A 68 7.85 -19.36 -4.88
C ALA A 68 8.00 -20.29 -6.09
N LEU A 69 7.51 -19.86 -7.26
CA LEU A 69 7.58 -20.62 -8.51
C LEU A 69 8.85 -20.33 -9.33
N GLY A 70 9.68 -19.36 -8.91
CA GLY A 70 10.94 -19.03 -9.58
C GLY A 70 10.78 -18.35 -10.94
N ILE A 71 9.60 -17.76 -11.21
CA ILE A 71 9.31 -17.14 -12.50
C ILE A 71 10.14 -15.85 -12.63
N GLY A 72 11.12 -15.85 -13.54
CA GLY A 72 12.07 -14.73 -13.73
C GLY A 72 13.49 -14.99 -13.20
N LYS A 73 13.80 -16.19 -12.72
CA LYS A 73 15.19 -16.66 -12.54
C LYS A 73 15.67 -17.40 -13.80
N ASP A 74 15.78 -16.66 -14.90
CA ASP A 74 16.61 -17.02 -16.08
C ASP A 74 17.20 -15.73 -16.65
#